data_AF-A0A7Y2A1M6-F1
#
_entry.id   AF-A0A7Y2A1M6-F1
#
_cell.length_a   1.000
_cell.length_b   1.000
_cell.length_c   1.000
_cell.angle_alpha   90.00
_cell.angle_beta   90.00
_cell.angle_gamma   90.00
#
_symmetry.space_group_name_H-M   'P 1'
#
loop_
_entity.id
_entity.type
_entity.pdbx_description
1 polymer ?
#
loop_
_entity_poly.entity_id
_entity_poly.type
_entity_poly.pdbx_seq_one_letter_code
_entity_poly.pdbx_strand_id
1 'polypeptide(L)'
;MKYLFPLILLFASCSSQNDLSPEELFSKTESKNEIHQFIDAWHQAAAVADEDIFFGSIADGGIYLGTDKTERWTKEEFMDWGMKYFERDTAWAFTPYDRSIYFAEGGQIAWFEESLDTWMGPCRG
;
A
#
# COMPACT_ATOMS: atom_id res chain seq x y z
N MET A 1 -3.53 -67.84 21.25
CA MET A 1 -2.72 -66.60 21.29
C MET A 1 -3.07 -65.77 20.05
N LYS A 2 -3.93 -64.76 20.19
CA LYS A 2 -4.27 -63.80 19.13
C LYS A 2 -3.81 -62.44 19.64
N TYR A 3 -2.71 -61.92 19.10
CA TYR A 3 -2.25 -60.57 19.40
C TYR A 3 -2.99 -59.61 18.46
N LEU A 4 -3.86 -58.79 19.05
CA LEU A 4 -4.51 -57.67 18.39
C LEU A 4 -3.59 -56.45 18.56
N PHE A 5 -2.88 -56.08 17.51
CA PHE A 5 -2.04 -54.88 17.48
C PHE A 5 -2.94 -53.65 17.24
N PRO A 6 -3.01 -52.65 18.14
CA PRO A 6 -3.72 -51.43 17.81
C PRO A 6 -2.83 -50.58 16.91
N LEU A 7 -3.35 -50.30 15.71
CA LEU A 7 -2.79 -49.32 14.78
C LEU A 7 -2.99 -47.93 15.39
N ILE A 8 -1.93 -47.38 15.98
CA ILE A 8 -1.89 -45.98 16.45
C ILE A 8 -1.85 -45.10 15.20
N LEU A 9 -3.02 -44.55 14.82
CA LEU A 9 -3.13 -43.44 13.88
C LEU A 9 -2.63 -42.17 14.59
N LEU A 10 -1.35 -41.83 14.38
CA LEU A 10 -0.84 -40.48 14.63
C LEU A 10 -1.48 -39.53 13.62
N PHE A 11 -2.59 -38.90 13.97
CA PHE A 11 -3.00 -37.66 13.32
C PHE A 11 -2.04 -36.57 13.81
N ALA A 12 -0.98 -36.33 13.04
CA ALA A 12 -0.21 -35.10 13.15
C ALA A 12 -1.15 -33.94 12.75
N SER A 13 -1.83 -33.38 13.75
CA SER A 13 -2.64 -32.18 13.61
C SER A 13 -1.68 -31.01 13.35
N CYS A 14 -1.32 -30.79 12.10
CA CYS A 14 -0.73 -29.54 11.66
C CYS A 14 -1.85 -28.49 11.64
N SER A 15 -2.23 -28.00 12.82
CA SER A 15 -3.02 -26.78 12.91
C SER A 15 -2.07 -25.59 12.80
N SER A 16 -1.82 -25.15 11.57
CA SER A 16 -1.40 -23.76 11.32
C SER A 16 -2.61 -22.87 11.60
N GLN A 17 -2.93 -22.65 12.87
CA GLN A 17 -3.83 -21.59 13.29
C GLN A 17 -2.97 -20.37 13.62
N ASN A 18 -2.59 -19.63 12.58
CA ASN A 18 -2.20 -18.24 12.75
C ASN A 18 -3.49 -17.40 12.76
N ASP A 19 -4.35 -17.64 13.76
CA ASP A 19 -5.45 -16.73 14.06
C ASP A 19 -4.85 -15.56 14.85
N LEU A 20 -4.75 -14.39 14.21
CA LEU A 20 -4.25 -13.16 14.82
C LEU A 20 -5.04 -12.90 16.11
N SER A 21 -4.32 -12.52 17.17
CA SER A 21 -4.99 -12.12 18.42
C SER A 21 -5.86 -10.87 18.19
N PRO A 22 -6.91 -10.66 19.00
CA PRO A 22 -7.76 -9.46 18.88
C PRO A 22 -6.98 -8.14 18.97
N GLU A 23 -5.89 -8.11 19.73
CA GLU A 23 -5.00 -6.95 19.86
C GLU A 23 -4.21 -6.68 18.56
N GLU A 24 -3.65 -7.72 17.95
CA GLU A 24 -2.97 -7.62 16.65
C GLU A 24 -3.94 -7.22 15.53
N LEU A 25 -5.19 -7.70 15.57
CA LEU A 25 -6.22 -7.31 14.62
C LEU A 25 -6.62 -5.84 14.77
N PHE A 26 -6.77 -5.37 16.00
CA PHE A 26 -7.08 -3.97 16.30
C PHE A 26 -5.93 -3.06 15.82
N SER A 27 -4.69 -3.38 16.20
CA SER A 27 -3.50 -2.64 15.77
C SER A 27 -3.38 -2.58 14.24
N LYS A 28 -3.57 -3.70 13.54
CA LYS A 28 -3.58 -3.70 12.06
C LYS A 28 -4.69 -2.84 11.48
N THR A 29 -5.87 -2.80 12.10
CA THR A 29 -6.98 -1.98 11.63
C THR A 29 -6.67 -0.49 11.79
N GLU A 30 -6.08 -0.11 12.91
CA GLU A 30 -5.61 1.26 13.15
C GLU A 30 -4.53 1.66 12.14
N SER A 31 -3.50 0.83 11.95
CA SER A 31 -2.46 1.09 10.93
C SER A 31 -3.03 1.17 9.51
N LYS A 32 -4.06 0.39 9.17
CA LYS A 32 -4.74 0.53 7.87
C LYS A 32 -5.40 1.90 7.73
N ASN A 33 -6.09 2.38 8.75
CA ASN A 33 -6.75 3.68 8.71
C ASN A 33 -5.73 4.82 8.54
N GLU A 34 -4.60 4.75 9.23
CA GLU A 34 -3.50 5.71 9.07
C GLU A 34 -2.94 5.70 7.64
N ILE A 35 -2.73 4.50 7.06
CA ILE A 35 -2.27 4.37 5.67
C ILE A 35 -3.32 4.91 4.69
N HIS A 36 -4.61 4.67 4.91
CA HIS A 36 -5.67 5.25 4.08
C HIS A 36 -5.61 6.78 4.11
N GLN A 37 -5.52 7.38 5.29
CA GLN A 37 -5.43 8.84 5.45
C GLN A 37 -4.18 9.41 4.80
N PHE A 38 -3.05 8.71 4.93
CA PHE A 38 -1.80 9.11 4.27
C PHE A 38 -1.95 9.14 2.75
N ILE A 39 -2.49 8.08 2.14
CA ILE A 39 -2.67 8.00 0.68
C ILE A 39 -3.71 9.04 0.20
N ASP A 40 -4.79 9.26 0.97
CA ASP A 40 -5.78 10.29 0.63
C ASP A 40 -5.20 11.70 0.69
N ALA A 41 -4.37 11.99 1.69
CA ALA A 41 -3.64 13.26 1.78
C ALA A 41 -2.65 13.42 0.62
N TRP A 42 -1.99 12.33 0.20
CA TRP A 42 -1.08 12.34 -0.94
C TRP A 42 -1.79 12.64 -2.26
N HIS A 43 -2.94 12.01 -2.51
CA HIS A 43 -3.80 12.33 -3.68
C HIS A 43 -4.33 13.76 -3.63
N GLN A 44 -4.77 14.21 -2.46
CA GLN A 44 -5.27 15.57 -2.27
C GLN A 44 -4.18 16.60 -2.56
N ALA A 45 -2.95 16.38 -2.09
CA ALA A 45 -1.81 17.26 -2.35
C ALA A 45 -1.54 17.40 -3.86
N ALA A 46 -1.57 16.30 -4.62
CA ALA A 46 -1.48 16.35 -6.07
C ALA A 46 -2.66 17.12 -6.71
N ALA A 47 -3.88 16.94 -6.19
CA ALA A 47 -5.09 17.56 -6.74
C ALA A 47 -5.11 19.09 -6.58
N VAL A 48 -4.52 19.61 -5.50
CA VAL A 48 -4.41 21.06 -5.21
C VAL A 48 -3.02 21.61 -5.48
N ALA A 49 -2.15 20.83 -6.12
CA ALA A 49 -0.78 21.21 -6.44
C ALA A 49 0.07 21.67 -5.23
N ASP A 50 -0.11 21.01 -4.08
CA ASP A 50 0.73 21.19 -2.90
C ASP A 50 1.98 20.31 -3.02
N GLU A 51 3.08 20.90 -3.51
CA GLU A 51 4.34 20.20 -3.74
C GLU A 51 5.01 19.77 -2.42
N ASP A 52 4.85 20.58 -1.38
CA ASP A 52 5.50 20.36 -0.08
C ASP A 52 4.97 19.09 0.57
N ILE A 53 3.64 18.92 0.60
CA ILE A 53 3.02 17.69 1.11
C ILE A 53 3.26 16.52 0.14
N PHE A 54 3.10 16.73 -1.16
CA PHE A 54 3.20 15.63 -2.13
C PHE A 54 4.60 15.01 -2.17
N PHE A 55 5.65 15.82 -2.37
CA PHE A 55 7.02 15.32 -2.38
C PHE A 55 7.53 15.06 -0.96
N GLY A 56 7.07 15.80 0.05
CA GLY A 56 7.38 15.55 1.46
C GLY A 56 6.89 14.19 1.97
N SER A 57 5.83 13.64 1.37
CA SER A 57 5.31 12.30 1.68
C SER A 57 6.21 11.17 1.14
N ILE A 58 7.11 11.46 0.21
CA ILE A 58 8.07 10.50 -0.33
C ILE A 58 9.33 10.53 0.55
N ALA A 59 9.78 9.37 1.03
CA ALA A 59 11.01 9.24 1.80
C ALA A 59 12.24 9.72 0.99
N ASP A 60 13.31 10.15 1.66
CA ASP A 60 14.52 10.65 1.00
C ASP A 60 15.15 9.64 0.02
N GLY A 61 15.10 8.34 0.35
CA GLY A 61 15.53 7.23 -0.51
C GLY A 61 14.43 6.67 -1.43
N GLY A 62 13.29 7.37 -1.54
CA GLY A 62 12.14 6.93 -2.31
C GLY A 62 12.40 6.89 -3.82
N ILE A 63 11.77 5.92 -4.48
CA ILE A 63 11.80 5.74 -5.93
C ILE A 63 10.39 5.91 -6.47
N TYR A 64 10.23 6.80 -7.45
CA TYR A 64 9.00 6.92 -8.21
C TYR A 64 9.10 6.12 -9.51
N LEU A 65 8.05 5.36 -9.83
CA LEU A 65 7.91 4.63 -11.07
C LEU A 65 6.74 5.23 -11.85
N GLY A 66 7.04 5.74 -13.04
CA GLY A 66 6.01 6.25 -13.94
C GLY A 66 5.43 5.14 -14.83
N THR A 67 4.61 5.54 -15.80
CA THR A 67 3.97 4.60 -16.73
C THR A 67 4.91 4.18 -17.85
N ASP A 68 5.78 5.09 -18.30
CA ASP A 68 6.75 4.76 -19.34
C ASP A 68 7.92 3.96 -18.74
N LYS A 69 8.43 2.99 -19.50
CA LYS A 69 9.51 2.08 -19.06
C LYS A 69 10.80 2.79 -18.65
N THR A 70 11.00 4.04 -19.07
CA THR A 70 12.17 4.87 -18.73
C THR A 70 11.94 5.71 -17.48
N GLU A 71 10.72 5.76 -16.96
CA GLU A 71 10.33 6.55 -15.79
C GLU A 71 10.63 5.76 -14.51
N ARG A 72 11.89 5.84 -14.09
CA ARG A 72 12.35 5.41 -12.77
C ARG A 72 13.21 6.51 -12.19
N TRP A 73 12.67 7.23 -11.22
CA TRP A 73 13.30 8.43 -10.66
C TRP A 73 13.56 8.28 -9.17
N THR A 74 14.65 8.88 -8.70
CA THR A 74 14.77 9.26 -7.29
C THR A 74 13.74 10.35 -6.95
N LYS A 75 13.49 10.58 -5.66
CA LYS A 75 12.65 11.71 -5.21
C LYS A 75 13.09 13.05 -5.83
N GLU A 76 14.39 13.34 -5.82
CA GLU A 76 14.95 14.58 -6.38
C GLU A 76 14.72 14.68 -7.89
N GLU A 77 15.01 13.62 -8.64
CA GLU A 77 14.79 13.57 -10.09
C GLU A 77 13.29 13.74 -10.44
N PHE A 78 12.41 13.12 -9.66
CA PHE A 78 10.97 13.25 -9.87
C PHE A 78 10.46 14.64 -9.54
N MET A 79 10.97 15.25 -8.46
CA MET A 79 10.65 16.63 -8.10
C MET A 79 11.05 17.58 -9.22
N ASP A 80 12.30 17.53 -9.67
CA ASP A 80 12.82 18.38 -10.76
C ASP A 80 12.00 18.25 -12.04
N TRP A 81 11.62 17.03 -12.42
CA TRP A 81 10.77 16.79 -13.60
C TRP A 81 9.32 17.23 -13.39
N GLY A 82 8.81 17.03 -12.18
CA GLY A 82 7.42 17.16 -11.79
C GLY A 82 6.99 18.59 -11.45
N MET A 83 7.91 19.46 -11.02
CA MET A 83 7.58 20.80 -10.49
C MET A 83 6.71 21.64 -11.43
N LYS A 84 6.96 21.59 -12.74
CA LYS A 84 6.13 22.28 -13.75
C LYS A 84 4.63 21.93 -13.68
N TYR A 85 4.30 20.77 -13.11
CA TYR A 85 2.92 20.33 -12.93
C TYR A 85 2.27 20.92 -11.68
N PHE A 86 3.07 21.21 -10.65
CA PHE A 86 2.70 21.83 -9.38
C PHE A 86 2.67 23.37 -9.46
N GLU A 87 3.25 23.98 -10.50
CA GLU A 87 3.08 25.42 -10.79
C GLU A 87 1.66 25.80 -11.30
N ARG A 88 0.75 24.83 -11.41
CA ARG A 88 -0.64 24.98 -11.89
C ARG A 88 -1.60 24.78 -10.71
N ASP A 89 -2.90 25.03 -10.92
CA ASP A 89 -3.91 24.80 -9.87
C ASP A 89 -4.10 23.31 -9.49
N THR A 90 -3.72 22.39 -10.38
CA THR A 90 -3.83 20.95 -10.19
C THR A 90 -2.67 20.23 -10.90
N ALA A 91 -1.97 19.34 -10.19
CA ALA A 91 -1.02 18.43 -10.80
C ALA A 91 -1.75 17.21 -11.38
N TRP A 92 -2.32 16.39 -10.49
CA TRP A 92 -3.11 15.19 -10.80
C TRP A 92 -4.25 15.03 -9.80
N ALA A 93 -5.50 14.93 -10.28
CA ALA A 93 -6.69 14.71 -9.45
C ALA A 93 -7.17 13.26 -9.55
N PHE A 94 -6.77 12.42 -8.59
CA PHE A 94 -7.17 11.01 -8.53
C PHE A 94 -8.20 10.79 -7.43
N THR A 95 -9.30 10.12 -7.75
CA THR A 95 -10.34 9.77 -6.78
C THR A 95 -10.36 8.25 -6.56
N PRO A 96 -9.94 7.75 -5.39
CA PRO A 96 -9.96 6.32 -5.11
C PRO A 96 -11.40 5.83 -4.90
N TYR A 97 -11.74 4.66 -5.45
CA TYR A 97 -13.04 4.00 -5.21
C TYR A 97 -12.91 2.56 -4.70
N ASP A 98 -11.71 1.98 -4.73
CA ASP A 98 -11.41 0.66 -4.18
C ASP A 98 -9.92 0.64 -3.81
N ARG A 99 -9.59 0.50 -2.52
CA ARG A 99 -8.20 0.44 -2.03
C ARG A 99 -8.02 -0.73 -1.09
N SER A 100 -6.98 -1.54 -1.34
CA SER A 100 -6.59 -2.65 -0.47
C SER A 100 -5.18 -2.43 0.08
N ILE A 101 -5.03 -2.60 1.40
CA ILE A 101 -3.73 -2.52 2.10
C ILE A 101 -3.32 -3.91 2.58
N TYR A 102 -2.08 -4.27 2.25
CA TYR A 102 -1.44 -5.53 2.62
C TYR A 102 -0.23 -5.24 3.50
N PHE A 103 0.10 -6.20 4.37
CA PHE A 103 1.28 -6.10 5.23
C PHE A 103 2.17 -7.32 5.01
N ALA A 104 3.48 -7.07 5.00
CA ALA A 104 4.48 -8.12 5.14
C ALA A 104 4.36 -8.81 6.50
N GLU A 105 5.00 -9.98 6.63
CA GLU A 105 5.20 -10.60 7.93
C GLU A 105 5.90 -9.63 8.89
N GLY A 106 5.40 -9.56 10.13
CA GLY A 106 5.88 -8.60 11.13
C GLY A 106 5.34 -7.17 11.00
N GLY A 107 4.55 -6.84 9.97
CA GLY A 107 3.77 -5.59 9.91
C GLY A 107 4.55 -4.30 9.64
N GLN A 108 5.87 -4.38 9.47
CA GLN A 108 6.75 -3.21 9.28
C GLN A 108 6.72 -2.65 7.85
N ILE A 109 6.29 -3.45 6.88
CA ILE A 109 6.19 -3.07 5.48
C ILE A 109 4.75 -3.28 5.04
N ALA A 110 4.18 -2.29 4.39
CA ALA A 110 2.90 -2.38 3.73
C ALA A 110 3.04 -2.06 2.23
N TRP A 111 2.18 -2.65 1.42
CA TRP A 111 1.94 -2.21 0.05
C TRP A 111 0.44 -2.10 -0.16
N PHE A 112 0.05 -1.29 -1.13
CA PHE A 112 -1.35 -1.11 -1.47
C PHE A 112 -1.55 -1.28 -2.96
N GLU A 113 -2.80 -1.53 -3.31
CA GLU A 113 -3.30 -1.34 -4.66
C GLU A 113 -4.62 -0.57 -4.57
N GLU A 114 -4.91 0.23 -5.58
CA GLU A 114 -6.19 0.91 -5.67
C GLU A 114 -6.71 1.03 -7.10
N SER A 115 -8.01 1.20 -7.22
CA SER A 115 -8.69 1.57 -8.44
C SER A 115 -9.14 3.03 -8.32
N LEU A 116 -8.81 3.82 -9.33
CA LEU A 116 -8.93 5.28 -9.35
C LEU A 116 -9.88 5.73 -10.46
N ASP A 117 -10.76 6.67 -10.14
CA ASP A 117 -11.48 7.46 -11.13
C ASP A 117 -10.65 8.70 -11.48
N THR A 118 -10.47 8.95 -12.78
CA THR A 118 -9.59 9.99 -13.31
C THR A 118 -10.19 10.60 -14.58
N TRP A 119 -9.68 11.75 -15.01
CA TRP A 119 -10.09 12.39 -16.27
C TRP A 119 -9.71 11.59 -17.53
N MET A 120 -8.83 10.59 -17.40
CA MET A 120 -8.43 9.70 -18.50
C MET A 120 -9.25 8.39 -18.51
N GLY A 121 -10.18 8.24 -17.57
CA GLY A 121 -10.91 7.00 -17.30
C GLY A 121 -10.32 6.19 -16.13
N PRO A 122 -10.85 4.99 -15.88
CA PRO A 122 -10.42 4.16 -14.76
C PRO A 122 -8.94 3.79 -14.84
N CYS A 123 -8.21 4.03 -13.76
CA CYS A 123 -6.79 3.73 -13.63
C CYS A 123 -6.53 2.83 -12.40
N ARG A 124 -5.33 2.26 -12.31
CA ARG A 124 -4.86 1.48 -11.17
C ARG A 124 -3.56 2.07 -10.63
N GLY A 125 -3.50 2.23 -9.30
CA GLY A 125 -2.35 2.67 -8.52
C GLY A 125 -1.87 1.59 -7.58
#